data_AF-A0A8J7WY85-F1
#
_entry.id   AF-A0A8J7WY85-F1
#
_cell.length_a   1.000
_cell.length_b   1.000
_cell.length_c   1.000
_cell.angle_alpha   90.00
_cell.angle_beta   90.00
_cell.angle_gamma   90.00
#
_symmetry.space_group_name_H-M   'P 1'
#
loop_
_entity.id
_entity.type
_entity.pdbx_description
1 polymer ?
#
loop_
_entity_poly.entity_id
_entity_poly.type
_entity_poly.pdbx_seq_one_letter_code
_entity_poly.pdbx_strand_id
1 'polypeptide(L)'
;MQNKILIAVGVVLAAGVAVGTYNAFGPQYAEVVAVAPVTVKEPILGQVLAATPVKQTVTGRREVCEDRVVEHRTPERFGDRDGMVVGAVVGGLIGNQVGGGRGRDLATVAGVVGGGYAGREIDRNRDSGRVYTETVRDCRIVDTPREEIVGFDVQYALDGEVRNVRLDKKPGATIPLGERDRIIGYDVRWSFDGQSGTVRTLEKPGERLPIRDGVIVVANPLPSDDGST
;
A
#
# COMPACT_ATOMS: atom_id res chain seq x y z
N MET A 1 -23.85 -44.85 -8.08
CA MET A 1 -23.52 -45.53 -6.80
C MET A 1 -22.04 -45.36 -6.58
N GLN A 2 -21.63 -44.45 -5.70
CA GLN A 2 -20.21 -44.17 -5.43
C GLN A 2 -19.70 -45.25 -4.49
N ASN A 3 -18.82 -46.12 -4.98
CA ASN A 3 -18.19 -47.18 -4.19
C ASN A 3 -17.26 -46.49 -3.18
N LYS A 4 -17.70 -46.29 -1.94
CA LYS A 4 -16.85 -45.73 -0.88
C LYS A 4 -15.82 -46.79 -0.49
N ILE A 5 -14.61 -46.69 -1.04
CA ILE A 5 -13.49 -47.56 -0.68
C ILE A 5 -13.10 -47.22 0.76
N LEU A 6 -13.34 -48.16 1.68
CA LEU A 6 -12.88 -48.09 3.05
C LEU A 6 -11.40 -48.46 3.06
N ILE A 7 -10.53 -47.52 3.47
CA ILE A 7 -9.10 -47.77 3.60
C ILE A 7 -8.80 -47.84 5.10
N ALA A 8 -8.09 -48.90 5.51
CA ALA A 8 -7.64 -49.06 6.88
C ALA A 8 -6.42 -48.16 7.12
N VAL A 9 -6.59 -47.05 7.84
CA VAL A 9 -5.48 -46.22 8.33
C VAL A 9 -5.30 -46.55 9.80
N GLY A 10 -4.32 -47.39 10.09
CA GLY A 10 -4.29 -48.12 11.34
C GLY A 10 -3.42 -47.51 12.43
N VAL A 11 -4.07 -46.98 13.45
CA VAL A 11 -3.59 -47.11 14.83
C VAL A 11 -4.02 -48.49 15.32
N VAL A 12 -3.07 -49.37 15.61
CA VAL A 12 -3.34 -50.73 16.09
C VAL A 12 -3.77 -50.66 17.55
N LEU A 13 -4.96 -51.18 17.86
CA LEU A 13 -5.46 -51.32 19.22
C LEU A 13 -4.69 -52.46 19.92
N ALA A 14 -3.91 -52.14 20.94
CA ALA A 14 -3.21 -53.14 21.73
C ALA A 14 -4.20 -53.83 22.68
N ALA A 15 -4.73 -54.98 22.29
CA ALA A 15 -5.59 -55.77 23.16
C ALA A 15 -4.75 -56.45 24.26
N GLY A 16 -4.98 -56.10 25.53
CA GLY A 16 -4.44 -56.84 26.66
C GLY A 16 -5.13 -58.19 26.78
N VAL A 17 -4.37 -59.30 26.79
CA VAL A 17 -4.95 -60.66 26.80
C VAL A 17 -5.42 -61.03 28.21
N ALA A 18 -6.73 -61.09 28.42
CA ALA A 18 -7.34 -61.85 29.51
C ALA A 18 -8.32 -62.86 28.90
N VAL A 19 -8.05 -64.16 29.10
CA VAL A 19 -8.81 -65.28 28.55
C VAL A 19 -10.14 -65.41 29.30
N GLY A 20 -11.23 -65.20 28.58
CA GLY A 20 -12.60 -65.50 28.99
C GLY A 20 -13.49 -65.43 27.76
N THR A 21 -13.95 -66.59 27.29
CA THR A 21 -14.75 -66.73 26.06
C THR A 21 -16.12 -66.05 26.18
N TYR A 22 -16.89 -66.07 25.08
CA TYR A 22 -18.29 -65.64 24.89
C TYR A 22 -18.54 -64.15 24.57
N ASN A 23 -18.83 -63.92 23.27
CA ASN A 23 -19.39 -62.74 22.59
C ASN A 23 -18.42 -61.64 22.14
N ALA A 24 -18.08 -61.62 20.84
CA ALA A 24 -18.05 -60.39 20.02
C ALA A 24 -17.69 -60.64 18.54
N PHE A 25 -18.33 -61.57 17.82
CA PHE A 25 -18.29 -61.58 16.34
C PHE A 25 -19.30 -60.60 15.72
N GLY A 26 -19.63 -59.52 16.44
CA GLY A 26 -20.39 -58.39 15.92
C GLY A 26 -19.44 -57.31 15.40
N PRO A 27 -19.88 -56.45 14.46
CA PRO A 27 -19.08 -55.31 14.04
C PRO A 27 -18.75 -54.44 15.27
N GLN A 28 -17.46 -54.27 15.53
CA GLN A 28 -16.96 -53.40 16.60
C GLN A 28 -16.91 -51.96 16.10
N TYR A 29 -17.14 -51.02 17.00
CA TYR A 29 -17.12 -49.60 16.69
C TYR A 29 -16.41 -48.82 17.78
N ALA A 30 -15.51 -47.91 17.38
CA ALA A 30 -15.00 -46.87 18.25
C ALA A 30 -15.98 -45.69 18.29
N GLU A 31 -16.11 -45.07 19.46
CA GLU A 31 -16.90 -43.85 19.64
C GLU A 31 -16.09 -42.64 19.20
N VAL A 32 -16.71 -41.72 18.44
CA VAL A 32 -16.10 -40.44 18.08
C VAL A 32 -16.31 -39.45 19.21
N VAL A 33 -15.21 -39.05 19.86
CA VAL A 33 -15.21 -38.15 21.02
C VAL A 33 -15.07 -36.69 20.61
N ALA A 34 -14.34 -36.40 19.53
CA ALA A 34 -14.20 -35.05 19.02
C ALA A 34 -13.92 -35.04 17.52
N VAL A 35 -14.40 -34.00 16.82
CA VAL A 35 -14.15 -33.78 15.40
C VAL A 35 -13.69 -32.34 15.21
N ALA A 36 -12.45 -32.15 14.76
CA ALA A 36 -11.87 -30.84 14.46
C ALA A 36 -11.66 -30.70 12.94
N PRO A 37 -12.20 -29.66 12.28
CA PRO A 37 -11.94 -29.44 10.86
C PRO A 37 -10.50 -28.99 10.63
N VAL A 38 -9.85 -29.61 9.65
CA VAL A 38 -8.55 -29.19 9.11
C VAL A 38 -8.82 -28.26 7.93
N THR A 39 -8.35 -27.03 8.03
CA THR A 39 -8.59 -25.97 7.03
C THR A 39 -7.30 -25.46 6.42
N VAL A 40 -7.37 -25.01 5.17
CA VAL A 40 -6.31 -24.28 4.48
C VAL A 40 -6.84 -22.94 3.99
N LYS A 41 -5.95 -21.93 3.95
CA LYS A 41 -6.27 -20.62 3.38
C LYS A 41 -6.28 -20.73 1.86
N GLU A 42 -7.43 -20.44 1.26
CA GLU A 42 -7.61 -20.38 -0.18
C GLU A 42 -7.84 -18.92 -0.60
N PRO A 43 -7.05 -18.37 -1.54
CA PRO A 43 -7.24 -17.00 -2.01
C PRO A 43 -8.53 -16.87 -2.80
N ILE A 44 -9.29 -15.82 -2.50
CA ILE A 44 -10.47 -15.44 -3.28
C ILE A 44 -9.98 -14.52 -4.40
N LEU A 45 -10.14 -14.95 -5.65
CA LEU A 45 -9.68 -14.20 -6.82
C LEU A 45 -10.88 -13.69 -7.63
N GLY A 46 -10.92 -12.38 -7.86
CA GLY A 46 -11.83 -11.76 -8.83
C GLY A 46 -11.19 -11.65 -10.20
N GLN A 47 -11.94 -11.92 -11.27
CA GLN A 47 -11.49 -11.72 -12.65
C GLN A 47 -11.73 -10.28 -13.07
N VAL A 48 -10.70 -9.58 -13.52
CA VAL A 48 -10.82 -8.17 -13.92
C VAL A 48 -11.48 -8.06 -15.28
N LEU A 49 -12.57 -7.30 -15.36
CA LEU A 49 -13.31 -7.03 -16.59
C LEU A 49 -12.92 -5.68 -17.20
N ALA A 50 -12.75 -4.65 -16.37
CA ALA A 50 -12.33 -3.33 -16.79
C ALA A 50 -11.55 -2.61 -15.68
N ALA A 51 -10.59 -1.77 -16.07
CA ALA A 51 -9.80 -0.95 -15.15
C ALA A 51 -9.68 0.47 -15.71
N THR A 52 -10.43 1.41 -15.12
CA THR A 52 -10.44 2.82 -15.53
C THR A 52 -9.51 3.62 -14.62
N PRO A 53 -8.49 4.33 -15.17
CA PRO A 53 -7.62 5.16 -14.36
C PRO A 53 -8.37 6.38 -13.82
N VAL A 54 -8.18 6.67 -12.54
CA VAL A 54 -8.71 7.84 -11.87
C VAL A 54 -7.61 8.89 -11.85
N LYS A 55 -7.86 10.00 -12.53
CA LYS A 55 -6.92 11.11 -12.66
C LYS A 55 -7.30 12.26 -11.74
N GLN A 56 -6.31 12.88 -11.12
CA GLN A 56 -6.45 14.11 -10.37
C GLN A 56 -5.55 15.17 -10.98
N THR A 57 -6.06 16.40 -11.09
CA THR A 57 -5.21 17.55 -11.45
C THR A 57 -4.49 18.03 -10.21
N VAL A 58 -3.16 18.02 -10.25
CA VAL A 58 -2.29 18.58 -9.22
C VAL A 58 -1.66 19.85 -9.77
N THR A 59 -1.70 20.94 -9.01
CA THR A 59 -1.06 22.20 -9.41
C THR A 59 0.37 22.21 -8.89
N GLY A 60 1.34 22.07 -9.80
CA GLY A 60 2.76 22.27 -9.50
C GLY A 60 3.16 23.73 -9.68
N ARG A 61 4.22 24.16 -9.00
CA ARG A 61 4.85 25.48 -9.23
C ARG A 61 6.13 25.29 -10.01
N ARG A 62 6.31 26.08 -11.07
CA ARG A 62 7.55 26.14 -11.86
C ARG A 62 7.98 27.58 -12.00
N GLU A 63 9.28 27.84 -11.84
CA GLU A 63 9.87 29.12 -12.18
C GLU A 63 10.12 29.19 -13.69
N VAL A 64 9.63 30.25 -14.32
CA VAL A 64 9.87 30.56 -15.73
C VAL A 64 10.58 31.90 -15.78
N CYS A 65 11.80 31.89 -16.32
CA CYS A 65 12.60 33.08 -16.55
C CYS A 65 12.59 33.43 -18.05
N GLU A 66 12.37 34.70 -18.36
CA GLU A 66 12.45 35.25 -19.70
C GLU A 66 13.43 36.43 -19.71
N ASP A 67 14.31 36.46 -20.70
CA ASP A 67 15.24 37.57 -20.87
C ASP A 67 14.52 38.69 -21.62
N ARG A 68 14.24 39.81 -20.95
CA ARG A 68 13.63 40.98 -21.55
C ARG A 68 14.65 42.07 -21.75
N VAL A 69 14.59 42.66 -22.93
CA VAL A 69 15.41 43.81 -23.31
C VAL A 69 14.67 45.06 -22.86
N VAL A 70 15.15 45.72 -21.81
CA VAL A 70 14.57 46.96 -21.29
C VAL A 70 15.40 48.17 -21.72
N GLU A 71 14.70 49.23 -22.09
CA GLU A 71 15.31 50.49 -22.50
C GLU A 71 15.35 51.43 -21.29
N HIS A 72 16.55 51.74 -20.80
CA HIS A 72 16.72 52.73 -19.75
C HIS A 72 17.01 54.09 -20.37
N ARG A 73 16.14 55.07 -20.09
CA ARG A 73 16.46 56.47 -20.29
C ARG A 73 17.05 57.00 -19.00
N THR A 74 18.34 57.34 -19.03
CA THR A 74 18.94 58.14 -17.98
C THR A 74 18.11 59.42 -17.82
N PRO A 75 17.70 59.79 -16.60
CA PRO A 75 17.05 61.08 -16.40
C PRO A 75 18.02 62.14 -16.90
N GLU A 76 17.54 62.96 -17.82
CA GLU A 76 18.26 64.14 -18.29
C GLU A 76 18.63 64.93 -17.04
N ARG A 77 19.91 64.93 -16.69
CA ARG A 77 20.42 65.83 -15.66
C ARG A 77 20.26 67.22 -16.25
N PHE A 78 19.13 67.85 -15.95
CA PHE A 78 19.04 69.29 -16.02
C PHE A 78 20.23 69.82 -15.24
N GLY A 79 21.06 70.59 -15.96
CA GLY A 79 22.11 71.36 -15.36
C GLY A 79 21.53 72.21 -14.24
N ASP A 80 22.43 72.54 -13.32
CA ASP A 80 22.26 73.48 -12.23
C ASP A 80 21.75 72.89 -10.92
N ARG A 81 22.74 72.75 -10.02
CA ARG A 81 22.63 72.90 -8.56
C ARG A 81 21.35 72.32 -7.96
N ASP A 82 21.40 71.04 -7.59
CA ASP A 82 21.03 70.64 -6.23
C ASP A 82 21.32 69.15 -6.05
N GLY A 83 21.78 68.83 -4.85
CA GLY A 83 22.29 67.52 -4.49
C GLY A 83 21.22 66.44 -4.61
N MET A 84 21.59 65.36 -5.27
CA MET A 84 21.48 64.02 -4.70
C MET A 84 20.16 63.69 -3.99
N VAL A 85 19.09 63.46 -4.76
CA VAL A 85 17.97 62.63 -4.27
C VAL A 85 18.25 61.20 -4.70
N VAL A 86 18.96 60.47 -3.84
CA VAL A 86 19.08 59.01 -3.95
C VAL A 86 17.88 58.41 -3.22
N GLY A 87 16.97 57.81 -4.01
CA GLY A 87 15.79 57.13 -3.51
C GLY A 87 16.16 55.93 -2.64
N ALA A 88 15.58 55.88 -1.45
CA ALA A 88 15.57 54.69 -0.62
C ALA A 88 14.44 53.78 -1.11
N VAL A 89 14.78 52.71 -1.85
CA VAL A 89 13.90 51.55 -1.96
C VAL A 89 14.49 50.48 -1.06
N VAL A 90 13.91 50.35 0.13
CA VAL A 90 14.12 49.21 1.01
C VAL A 90 13.03 48.20 0.69
N GLY A 91 13.45 47.08 0.11
CA GLY A 91 12.63 45.89 -0.02
C GLY A 91 12.61 45.10 1.29
N GLY A 92 11.45 44.50 1.57
CA GLY A 92 11.29 43.36 2.46
C GLY A 92 11.20 43.69 3.95
N LEU A 93 10.01 43.54 4.53
CA LEU A 93 9.71 42.39 5.39
C LEU A 93 8.22 42.39 5.75
N ILE A 94 7.58 41.24 5.54
CA ILE A 94 6.35 40.86 6.24
C ILE A 94 6.75 40.67 7.70
N GLY A 95 6.05 41.33 8.63
CA GLY A 95 6.34 41.23 10.06
C GLY A 95 5.18 41.67 10.94
N ASN A 96 4.34 40.68 11.29
CA ASN A 96 3.33 40.66 12.35
C ASN A 96 1.94 41.25 12.05
N GLN A 97 1.05 40.38 11.57
CA GLN A 97 -0.37 40.48 11.94
C GLN A 97 -0.98 39.09 12.12
N VAL A 98 -0.44 38.29 13.06
CA VAL A 98 -1.20 37.15 13.60
C VAL A 98 -0.84 36.97 15.07
N GLY A 99 -1.79 37.26 15.96
CA GLY A 99 -1.79 36.76 17.34
C GLY A 99 -1.92 37.85 18.40
N GLY A 100 -3.11 37.98 18.99
CA GLY A 100 -3.32 38.76 20.21
C GLY A 100 -2.60 38.09 21.39
N GLY A 101 -1.53 38.71 21.87
CA GLY A 101 -0.80 38.25 23.04
C GLY A 101 0.23 39.27 23.51
N ARG A 102 0.32 39.48 24.83
CA ARG A 102 1.32 40.34 25.47
C ARG A 102 2.70 39.69 25.35
N GLY A 103 3.44 40.08 24.32
CA GLY A 103 4.82 39.64 24.09
C GLY A 103 5.52 40.60 23.16
N ARG A 104 6.07 41.67 23.76
CA ARG A 104 6.97 42.62 23.11
C ARG A 104 8.28 41.89 22.81
N ASP A 105 8.80 42.03 21.60
CA ASP A 105 10.15 42.58 21.32
C ASP A 105 10.94 41.93 20.17
N LEU A 106 11.55 42.84 19.40
CA LEU A 106 12.87 42.82 18.78
C LEU A 106 13.17 41.86 17.61
N ALA A 107 13.42 42.48 16.44
CA ALA A 107 14.50 42.07 15.55
C ALA A 107 15.14 43.33 14.93
N THR A 108 16.36 43.63 15.38
CA THR A 108 17.30 44.60 14.77
C THR A 108 18.40 43.79 14.07
N VAL A 109 19.14 44.45 13.16
CA VAL A 109 20.47 44.11 12.58
C VAL A 109 20.41 43.52 11.16
N ALA A 110 21.34 43.77 10.22
CA ALA A 110 22.29 44.83 9.82
C ALA A 110 23.14 44.29 8.64
N GLY A 111 23.77 45.16 7.85
CA GLY A 111 24.91 44.88 6.93
C GLY A 111 24.52 44.35 5.54
N VAL A 112 25.10 44.78 4.40
CA VAL A 112 26.51 45.11 4.10
C VAL A 112 26.62 46.33 3.17
N VAL A 113 27.59 47.20 3.45
CA VAL A 113 28.23 48.11 2.48
C VAL A 113 29.61 47.52 2.18
N GLY A 114 29.94 47.28 0.90
CA GLY A 114 31.31 46.87 0.53
C GLY A 114 31.49 46.54 -0.96
N GLY A 115 32.33 47.34 -1.64
CA GLY A 115 32.96 47.07 -2.94
C GLY A 115 32.39 47.91 -4.10
N GLY A 116 33.11 48.80 -4.77
CA GLY A 116 34.50 49.18 -4.68
C GLY A 116 34.71 50.51 -5.38
N TYR A 117 35.63 51.29 -4.83
CA TYR A 117 36.14 52.52 -5.42
C TYR A 117 37.21 52.16 -6.45
N ALA A 118 36.98 52.45 -7.73
CA ALA A 118 37.98 52.57 -8.80
C ALA A 118 37.20 53.17 -9.97
N GLY A 119 37.51 54.32 -10.56
CA GLY A 119 38.77 54.94 -10.89
C GLY A 119 38.43 55.75 -12.14
N ARG A 120 38.86 57.01 -12.19
CA ARG A 120 38.43 58.00 -13.19
C ARG A 120 39.29 57.84 -14.44
N GLU A 121 38.67 57.68 -15.61
CA GLU A 121 39.28 58.14 -16.87
C GLU A 121 38.27 59.04 -17.57
N ILE A 122 38.76 60.22 -17.95
CA ILE A 122 37.97 61.32 -18.46
C ILE A 122 37.89 61.13 -19.97
N ASP A 123 36.76 60.65 -20.48
CA ASP A 123 36.47 60.76 -21.91
C ASP A 123 35.48 61.90 -22.14
N ARG A 124 36.03 63.05 -22.49
CA ARG A 124 35.28 64.25 -22.89
C ARG A 124 34.89 64.10 -24.35
N ASN A 125 33.68 63.61 -24.64
CA ASN A 125 32.90 64.07 -25.80
C ASN A 125 31.44 63.57 -25.81
N ARG A 126 30.52 64.53 -25.63
CA ARG A 126 29.15 64.60 -26.20
C ARG A 126 28.16 63.48 -25.80
N ASP A 127 27.45 63.73 -24.70
CA ASP A 127 26.23 63.00 -24.33
C ASP A 127 24.99 63.60 -25.00
N SER A 128 24.59 63.03 -26.14
CA SER A 128 23.17 62.97 -26.53
C SER A 128 22.54 61.85 -25.71
N GLY A 129 21.44 62.13 -24.98
CA GLY A 129 20.76 61.20 -24.06
C GLY A 129 20.88 59.74 -24.49
N ARG A 130 21.81 59.02 -23.87
CA ARG A 130 22.17 57.67 -24.30
C ARG A 130 21.09 56.73 -23.81
N VAL A 131 20.19 56.41 -24.73
CA VAL A 131 19.35 55.23 -24.64
C VAL A 131 20.28 54.02 -24.60
N TYR A 132 20.35 53.35 -23.45
CA TYR A 132 21.09 52.09 -23.33
C TYR A 132 20.10 50.97 -23.04
N THR A 133 20.43 49.81 -23.58
CA THR A 133 19.59 48.64 -23.58
C THR A 133 20.19 47.62 -22.63
N GLU A 134 19.46 47.24 -21.60
CA GLU A 134 19.89 46.24 -20.63
C GLU A 134 19.05 44.97 -20.80
N THR A 135 19.69 43.81 -20.84
CA THR A 135 18.98 42.53 -20.84
C THR A 135 18.76 42.13 -19.38
N VAL A 136 17.51 42.23 -18.92
CA VAL A 136 17.11 41.84 -17.57
C VAL A 136 16.45 40.47 -17.64
N ARG A 137 16.88 39.58 -16.74
CA ARG A 137 16.24 38.27 -16.55
C ARG A 137 15.05 38.41 -15.61
N ASP A 138 13.85 38.25 -16.15
CA ASP A 138 12.58 38.32 -15.43
C ASP A 138 12.10 36.90 -15.10
N CYS A 139 12.19 36.51 -13.82
CA CYS A 139 11.75 35.19 -13.34
C CYS A 139 10.42 35.31 -12.58
N ARG A 140 9.44 34.49 -12.96
CA ARG A 140 8.14 34.39 -12.26
C ARG A 140 7.77 32.94 -11.96
N ILE A 141 7.13 32.73 -10.82
CA ILE A 141 6.53 31.43 -10.48
C ILE A 141 5.19 31.32 -11.20
N VAL A 142 5.05 30.30 -12.05
CA VAL A 142 3.80 29.96 -12.74
C VAL A 142 3.24 28.65 -12.20
N ASP A 143 1.95 28.64 -11.94
CA ASP A 143 1.21 27.42 -11.61
C ASP A 143 1.00 26.60 -12.89
N THR A 144 1.45 25.34 -12.86
CA THR A 144 1.35 24.41 -13.99
C THR A 144 0.48 23.22 -13.56
N PRO A 145 -0.75 23.07 -14.07
CA PRO A 145 -1.57 21.91 -13.78
C PRO A 145 -0.96 20.66 -14.45
N ARG A 146 -0.90 19.56 -13.70
CA ARG A 146 -0.52 18.24 -14.22
C ARG A 146 -1.59 17.21 -13.83
N GLU A 147 -1.92 16.31 -14.75
CA GLU A 147 -2.76 15.15 -14.42
C GLU A 147 -1.89 14.06 -13.80
N GLU A 148 -2.32 13.53 -12.66
CA GLU A 148 -1.68 12.41 -11.97
C GLU A 148 -2.71 11.29 -11.76
N ILE A 149 -2.32 10.04 -12.04
CA ILE A 149 -3.19 8.90 -11.78
C ILE A 149 -3.11 8.58 -10.29
N VAL A 150 -4.22 8.73 -9.58
CA VAL A 150 -4.32 8.51 -8.13
C VAL A 150 -4.91 7.15 -7.78
N GLY A 151 -5.42 6.41 -8.76
CA GLY A 151 -5.94 5.06 -8.57
C GLY A 151 -6.66 4.52 -9.79
N PHE A 152 -7.37 3.41 -9.61
CA PHE A 152 -8.11 2.69 -10.64
C PHE A 152 -9.48 2.26 -10.11
N ASP A 153 -10.54 2.62 -10.83
CA ASP A 153 -11.86 2.02 -10.66
C ASP A 153 -11.89 0.71 -11.44
N VAL A 154 -12.02 -0.40 -10.73
CA VAL A 154 -11.93 -1.75 -11.29
C VAL A 154 -13.27 -2.45 -11.19
N GLN A 155 -13.76 -2.89 -12.34
CA GLN A 155 -14.88 -3.83 -12.44
C GLN A 155 -14.32 -5.25 -12.49
N TYR A 156 -14.82 -6.12 -11.61
CA TYR A 156 -14.41 -7.51 -11.54
C TYR A 156 -15.62 -8.44 -11.43
N ALA A 157 -15.46 -9.67 -11.91
CA ALA A 157 -16.41 -10.76 -11.72
C ALA A 157 -15.94 -11.67 -10.59
N LEU A 158 -16.84 -11.99 -9.66
CA LEU A 158 -16.67 -13.00 -8.62
C LEU A 158 -17.97 -13.78 -8.48
N ASP A 159 -17.90 -15.12 -8.52
CA ASP A 159 -19.07 -16.01 -8.39
C ASP A 159 -20.23 -15.67 -9.36
N GLY A 160 -19.90 -15.14 -10.55
CA GLY A 160 -20.86 -14.73 -11.57
C GLY A 160 -21.46 -13.32 -11.38
N GLU A 161 -21.12 -12.61 -10.31
CA GLU A 161 -21.56 -11.25 -10.04
C GLU A 161 -20.48 -10.22 -10.40
N VAL A 162 -20.87 -9.12 -11.06
CA VAL A 162 -19.98 -8.00 -11.38
C VAL A 162 -20.00 -6.99 -10.25
N ARG A 163 -18.82 -6.65 -9.73
CA ARG A 163 -18.63 -5.71 -8.62
C ARG A 163 -17.55 -4.68 -8.94
N ASN A 164 -17.55 -3.59 -8.17
CA ASN A 164 -16.58 -2.50 -8.29
C ASN A 164 -15.65 -2.47 -7.08
N VAL A 165 -14.39 -2.10 -7.30
CA VAL A 165 -13.42 -1.79 -6.24
C VAL A 165 -12.48 -0.68 -6.69
N ARG A 166 -12.03 0.14 -5.75
CA ARG A 166 -10.99 1.17 -5.98
C ARG A 166 -9.63 0.59 -5.57
N LEU A 167 -8.65 0.62 -6.48
CA LEU A 167 -7.28 0.19 -6.22
C LEU A 167 -6.29 1.35 -6.41
N ASP A 168 -5.22 1.37 -5.63
CA ASP A 168 -4.16 2.40 -5.76
C ASP A 168 -3.21 2.13 -6.93
N LYS A 169 -3.10 0.86 -7.35
CA LYS A 169 -2.21 0.40 -8.41
C LYS A 169 -3.00 -0.24 -9.55
N LYS A 170 -2.41 -0.22 -10.74
CA LYS A 170 -3.00 -0.85 -11.92
C LYS A 170 -3.19 -2.36 -11.68
N PRO A 171 -4.40 -2.90 -11.83
CA PRO A 171 -4.64 -4.33 -11.62
C PRO A 171 -4.02 -5.18 -12.74
N GLY A 172 -3.78 -6.45 -12.43
CA GLY A 172 -3.53 -7.50 -13.41
C GLY A 172 -4.83 -8.07 -13.99
N ALA A 173 -4.76 -9.29 -14.54
CA ALA A 173 -5.95 -10.01 -15.02
C ALA A 173 -6.88 -10.48 -13.89
N THR A 174 -6.33 -10.66 -12.68
CA THR A 174 -7.08 -11.04 -11.48
C THR A 174 -6.67 -10.17 -10.29
N ILE A 175 -7.56 -10.06 -9.31
CA ILE A 175 -7.32 -9.33 -8.06
C ILE A 175 -7.61 -10.23 -6.85
N PRO A 176 -6.73 -10.23 -5.83
CA PRO A 176 -7.02 -10.91 -4.57
C PRO A 176 -8.07 -10.10 -3.78
N LEU A 177 -9.14 -10.75 -3.38
CA LEU A 177 -10.25 -10.18 -2.63
C LEU A 177 -10.26 -10.62 -1.15
N GLY A 178 -9.24 -11.37 -0.75
CA GLY A 178 -9.07 -11.94 0.59
C GLY A 178 -8.78 -13.44 0.52
N GLU A 179 -8.96 -14.09 1.66
CA GLU A 179 -8.78 -15.53 1.80
C GLU A 179 -10.01 -16.13 2.49
N ARG A 180 -10.33 -17.38 2.17
CA ARG A 180 -11.33 -18.17 2.86
C ARG A 180 -10.74 -19.47 3.39
N ASP A 181 -11.31 -19.97 4.48
CA ASP A 181 -10.97 -21.29 5.00
C ASP A 181 -11.67 -22.36 4.19
N ARG A 182 -10.89 -23.21 3.53
CA ARG A 182 -11.39 -24.40 2.84
C ARG A 182 -11.09 -25.63 3.70
N ILE A 183 -12.14 -26.33 4.12
CA ILE A 183 -11.98 -27.59 4.86
C ILE A 183 -11.41 -28.62 3.89
N ILE A 184 -10.24 -29.18 4.24
CA ILE A 184 -9.59 -30.26 3.49
C ILE A 184 -9.76 -31.62 4.18
N GLY A 185 -10.24 -31.62 5.43
CA GLY A 185 -10.71 -32.81 6.11
C GLY A 185 -10.90 -32.58 7.60
N TYR A 186 -10.80 -33.65 8.38
CA TYR A 186 -11.12 -33.66 9.80
C TYR A 186 -10.14 -34.52 10.58
N ASP A 187 -9.66 -33.97 11.71
CA ASP A 187 -8.99 -34.71 12.76
C ASP A 187 -10.05 -35.26 13.72
N VAL A 188 -10.15 -36.58 13.80
CA VAL A 188 -11.21 -37.31 14.48
C VAL A 188 -10.60 -38.03 15.68
N ARG A 189 -10.93 -37.56 16.88
CA ARG A 189 -10.56 -38.23 18.12
C ARG A 189 -11.56 -39.33 18.42
N TRP A 190 -11.08 -40.55 18.61
CA TRP A 190 -11.90 -41.71 18.92
C TRP A 190 -11.52 -42.32 20.28
N SER A 191 -12.45 -43.07 20.86
CA SER A 191 -12.26 -43.85 22.07
C SER A 191 -12.87 -45.24 21.88
N PHE A 192 -12.13 -46.27 22.32
CA PHE A 192 -12.59 -47.65 22.34
C PHE A 192 -11.85 -48.41 23.44
N ASP A 193 -12.59 -49.05 24.34
CA ASP A 193 -12.05 -49.92 25.39
C ASP A 193 -10.91 -49.29 26.21
N GLY A 194 -11.08 -48.03 26.63
CA GLY A 194 -10.08 -47.27 27.38
C GLY A 194 -8.88 -46.75 26.56
N GLN A 195 -8.79 -47.11 25.28
CA GLN A 195 -7.82 -46.57 24.34
C GLN A 195 -8.41 -45.38 23.60
N SER A 196 -7.57 -44.40 23.26
CA SER A 196 -7.95 -43.27 22.43
C SER A 196 -6.87 -42.94 21.42
N GLY A 197 -7.28 -42.33 20.30
CA GLY A 197 -6.39 -41.93 19.24
C GLY A 197 -7.00 -40.86 18.37
N THR A 198 -6.22 -40.38 17.40
CA THR A 198 -6.70 -39.45 16.37
C THR A 198 -6.49 -40.09 15.00
N VAL A 199 -7.52 -40.03 14.15
CA VAL A 199 -7.44 -40.42 12.73
C VAL A 199 -7.87 -39.25 11.88
N ARG A 200 -7.28 -39.12 10.69
CA ARG A 200 -7.55 -38.02 9.77
C ARG A 200 -8.38 -38.49 8.58
N THR A 201 -9.43 -37.75 8.24
CA THR A 201 -10.46 -38.14 7.27
C THR A 201 -10.78 -37.02 6.29
N LEU A 202 -11.09 -37.32 5.03
CA LEU A 202 -11.49 -36.32 4.03
C LEU A 202 -12.93 -35.83 4.24
N GLU A 203 -13.82 -36.71 4.65
CA GLU A 203 -15.24 -36.43 4.91
C GLU A 203 -15.51 -36.33 6.41
N LYS A 204 -16.55 -35.58 6.80
CA LYS A 204 -16.97 -35.51 8.20
C LYS A 204 -17.42 -36.92 8.64
N PRO A 205 -16.83 -37.50 9.71
CA PRO A 205 -17.20 -38.83 10.16
C PRO A 205 -18.61 -38.84 10.76
N GLY A 206 -19.20 -40.03 10.86
CA GLY A 206 -20.36 -40.27 11.70
C GLY A 206 -19.98 -40.33 13.19
N GLU A 207 -20.95 -40.67 14.04
CA GLU A 207 -20.74 -40.77 15.50
C GLU A 207 -19.84 -41.95 15.92
N ARG A 208 -19.65 -42.92 15.03
CA ARG A 208 -18.93 -44.16 15.29
C ARG A 208 -18.06 -44.55 14.11
N LEU A 209 -16.87 -45.06 14.41
CA LEU A 209 -15.92 -45.57 13.41
C LEU A 209 -15.87 -47.10 13.47
N PRO A 210 -16.05 -47.80 12.34
CA PRO A 210 -15.96 -49.26 12.33
C PRO A 210 -14.53 -49.72 12.65
N ILE A 211 -14.40 -50.75 13.48
CA ILE A 211 -13.15 -51.45 13.75
C ILE A 211 -13.17 -52.77 12.98
N ARG A 212 -12.12 -53.05 12.22
CA ARG A 212 -11.89 -54.35 11.56
C ARG A 212 -10.49 -54.82 11.88
N ASP A 213 -10.37 -56.07 12.33
CA ASP A 213 -9.08 -56.68 12.68
C ASP A 213 -8.25 -55.83 13.66
N GLY A 214 -8.92 -55.18 14.63
CA GLY A 214 -8.27 -54.31 15.61
C GLY A 214 -7.80 -52.94 15.08
N VAL A 215 -8.18 -52.60 13.85
CA VAL A 215 -7.83 -51.35 13.17
C VAL A 215 -9.05 -50.47 12.96
N ILE A 216 -8.94 -49.18 13.29
CA ILE A 216 -9.94 -48.16 12.97
C ILE A 216 -10.00 -47.99 11.44
N VAL A 217 -11.17 -48.22 10.87
CA VAL A 217 -11.40 -48.07 9.43
C VAL A 217 -12.11 -46.75 9.17
N VAL A 218 -11.54 -45.94 8.28
CA VAL A 218 -12.13 -44.67 7.86
C VAL A 218 -12.52 -44.69 6.40
N ALA A 219 -13.65 -44.05 6.08
CA ALA A 219 -14.00 -43.77 4.70
C ALA A 219 -13.13 -42.60 4.21
N ASN A 220 -12.47 -42.76 3.07
CA ASN A 220 -11.68 -41.72 2.42
C ASN A 220 -10.65 -41.07 3.39
N PRO A 221 -9.59 -41.79 3.78
CA PRO A 221 -8.54 -41.19 4.59
C PRO A 221 -7.88 -40.03 3.85
N LEU A 222 -7.46 -39.02 4.62
CA LEU A 222 -6.51 -38.04 4.10
C LEU A 222 -5.16 -38.74 3.90
N PRO A 223 -4.46 -38.51 2.76
CA PRO A 223 -3.11 -39.01 2.56
C PRO A 223 -2.23 -38.59 3.75
N SER A 224 -1.43 -39.52 4.27
CA SER A 224 -0.34 -39.14 5.15
C SER A 224 0.62 -38.27 4.35
N ASP A 225 1.02 -37.11 4.88
CA ASP A 225 2.26 -36.46 4.45
C ASP A 225 3.43 -37.24 5.05
N ASP A 226 3.62 -38.50 4.62
CA ASP A 226 4.90 -39.18 4.81
C ASP A 226 5.87 -38.59 3.79
N GLY A 227 6.44 -37.44 4.16
CA GLY A 227 7.52 -36.77 3.42
C GLY A 227 8.82 -37.57 3.39
N SER A 228 8.79 -38.79 2.85
CA SER A 228 9.97 -39.56 2.47
C SER A 228 10.12 -39.56 0.95
N THR A 229 10.77 -38.52 0.45
CA THR A 229 11.59 -38.58 -0.76
C THR A 229 12.93 -37.97 -0.44
#